data_AF-A0A6P2VHF8-F1
#
_entry.id   AF-A0A6P2VHF8-F1
#
_cell.length_a   1.000
_cell.length_b   1.000
_cell.length_c   1.000
_cell.angle_alpha   90.00
_cell.angle_beta   90.00
_cell.angle_gamma   90.00
#
_symmetry.space_group_name_H-M   'P 1'
#
loop_
_entity.id
_entity.type
_entity.pdbx_description
1 polymer ?
#
loop_
_entity_poly.entity_id
_entity_poly.type
_entity_poly.pdbx_seq_one_letter_code
_entity_poly.pdbx_strand_id
1 'polypeptide(L)'
;MSIREERRYRALSRYSHVIDDVRLGRLAHERATDIARMSPSSLEAAIRTGLAVLLSHADSECGYLGLYVPERDAIIVCAVTLDERGYEDGVPVIAELLELDEFERKGGAVEIEVRRRIVGRQLNPVELRDWEKRHLGESYSWPRPRVFIYFERDGRVRTHFARRPPICRDWIDTYGLENMLGHPGAWDWFRGVLGNAQITPESVISLRVADGVKMRLDIAAAPKPCPACKYAHGQVSPIAADNMSITDVDLATNSAPSRLLGRLAGVLLRHRPKR
;
A
#
# COMPACT_ATOMS: atom_id res chain seq x y z
N MET A 1 -10.10 25.06 -3.28
CA MET A 1 -9.54 24.37 -2.10
C MET A 1 -10.24 24.90 -0.87
N SER A 2 -10.85 24.05 -0.06
CA SER A 2 -11.53 24.48 1.17
C SER A 2 -10.53 24.71 2.31
N ILE A 3 -10.87 25.58 3.25
CA ILE A 3 -10.08 25.86 4.48
C ILE A 3 -9.72 24.56 5.24
N ARG A 4 -10.57 23.52 5.13
CA ARG A 4 -10.33 22.18 5.69
C ARG A 4 -9.18 21.46 4.98
N GLU A 5 -9.07 21.56 3.65
CA GLU A 5 -8.00 20.94 2.86
C GLU A 5 -6.65 21.62 3.10
N GLU A 6 -6.63 22.94 3.27
CA GLU A 6 -5.40 23.69 3.60
C GLU A 6 -4.85 23.32 4.98
N ARG A 7 -5.70 23.18 6.00
CA ARG A 7 -5.28 22.69 7.33
C ARG A 7 -4.78 21.24 7.27
N ARG A 8 -5.45 20.37 6.50
CA ARG A 8 -5.08 18.96 6.29
C ARG A 8 -3.69 18.82 5.64
N TYR A 9 -3.38 19.66 4.64
CA TYR A 9 -2.07 19.66 3.97
C TYR A 9 -0.93 20.19 4.85
N ARG A 10 -1.18 21.24 5.65
CA ARG A 10 -0.17 21.80 6.56
C ARG A 10 0.21 20.83 7.67
N ALA A 11 -0.74 20.07 8.22
CA ALA A 11 -0.47 19.04 9.22
C ALA A 11 0.41 17.92 8.65
N LEU A 12 0.07 17.39 7.47
CA LEU A 12 0.85 16.33 6.82
C LEU A 12 2.31 16.75 6.55
N SER A 13 2.54 18.02 6.17
CA SER A 13 3.89 18.58 5.94
C SER A 13 4.68 18.81 7.23
N ARG A 14 4.02 19.30 8.30
CA ARG A 14 4.67 19.57 9.60
C ARG A 14 5.12 18.29 10.32
N TYR A 15 4.41 17.18 10.12
CA TYR A 15 4.71 15.94 10.85
C TYR A 15 5.39 14.86 9.99
N SER A 16 5.52 15.05 8.68
CA SER A 16 6.18 14.06 7.81
C SER A 16 7.69 13.97 8.00
N HIS A 17 8.35 15.10 8.29
CA HIS A 17 9.81 15.19 8.41
C HIS A 17 10.35 14.78 9.79
N VAL A 18 9.46 14.55 10.76
CA VAL A 18 9.80 14.29 12.17
C VAL A 18 9.62 12.83 12.59
N ILE A 19 9.10 11.98 11.68
CA ILE A 19 8.90 10.54 11.95
C ILE A 19 10.24 9.83 12.21
N ASP A 20 11.32 10.28 11.56
CA ASP A 20 12.63 9.65 11.64
C ASP A 20 13.33 9.89 13.00
N ASP A 21 13.01 11.01 13.67
CA ASP A 21 13.66 11.44 14.91
C ASP A 21 12.76 11.33 16.15
N VAL A 22 11.55 10.79 16.02
CA VAL A 22 10.58 10.78 17.12
C VAL A 22 11.05 9.94 18.33
N ARG A 23 10.77 10.41 19.54
CA ARG A 23 11.00 9.70 20.82
C ARG A 23 9.71 9.39 21.55
N LEU A 24 9.73 8.40 22.45
CA LEU A 24 8.63 8.17 23.38
C LEU A 24 8.70 9.10 24.58
N GLY A 25 7.58 9.77 24.88
CA GLY A 25 7.43 10.54 26.10
C GLY A 25 7.16 9.62 27.27
N ARG A 26 7.33 10.12 28.51
CA ARG A 26 7.15 9.32 29.73
C ARG A 26 5.84 8.53 29.76
N LEU A 27 4.71 9.18 29.48
CA LEU A 27 3.40 8.53 29.53
C LEU A 27 3.25 7.45 28.44
N ALA A 28 3.72 7.72 27.22
CA ALA A 28 3.73 6.74 26.14
C ALA A 28 4.67 5.57 26.45
N HIS A 29 5.80 5.83 27.10
CA HIS A 29 6.77 4.84 27.55
C HIS A 29 6.17 3.91 28.61
N GLU A 30 5.47 4.46 29.60
CA GLU A 30 4.77 3.70 30.64
C GLU A 30 3.66 2.83 30.05
N ARG A 31 2.93 3.33 29.04
CA ARG A 31 1.79 2.62 28.43
C ARG A 31 2.17 1.74 27.23
N ALA A 32 3.42 1.75 26.76
CA ALA A 32 3.85 1.01 25.57
C ALA A 32 3.59 -0.50 25.69
N THR A 33 3.93 -1.10 26.84
CA THR A 33 3.73 -2.53 27.07
C THR A 33 2.25 -2.89 27.17
N ASP A 34 1.43 -2.00 27.74
CA ASP A 34 0.02 -2.28 27.98
C ASP A 34 -0.84 -2.09 26.72
N ILE A 35 -0.58 -1.01 25.98
CA ILE A 35 -1.33 -0.66 24.77
C ILE A 35 -0.68 -1.24 23.52
N ALA A 36 0.61 -1.03 23.31
CA ALA A 36 1.26 -1.49 22.09
C ALA A 36 1.69 -2.96 22.17
N ARG A 37 1.67 -3.60 23.36
CA ARG A 37 2.23 -4.96 23.58
C ARG A 37 3.68 -5.09 23.09
N MET A 38 4.40 -3.96 23.07
CA MET A 38 5.77 -3.84 22.59
C MET A 38 6.59 -3.12 23.65
N SER A 39 7.89 -3.41 23.70
CA SER A 39 8.79 -2.57 24.48
C SER A 39 8.83 -1.15 23.88
N PRO A 40 9.10 -0.12 24.69
CA PRO A 40 9.27 1.25 24.22
C PRO A 40 10.24 1.36 23.02
N SER A 41 11.39 0.69 23.09
CA SER A 41 12.38 0.69 22.01
C SER A 41 11.83 0.13 20.70
N SER A 42 11.02 -0.94 20.76
CA SER A 42 10.44 -1.57 19.57
C SER A 42 9.33 -0.71 18.97
N LEU A 43 8.58 0.02 19.80
CA LEU A 43 7.57 0.97 19.34
C LEU A 43 8.21 2.17 18.61
N GLU A 44 9.28 2.74 19.16
CA GLU A 44 10.06 3.78 18.46
C GLU A 44 10.61 3.26 17.12
N ALA A 45 11.19 2.06 17.12
CA ALA A 45 11.72 1.46 15.91
C ALA A 45 10.63 1.23 14.85
N ALA A 46 9.45 0.74 15.24
CA ALA A 46 8.33 0.55 14.32
C ALA A 46 7.90 1.87 13.65
N ILE A 47 7.92 2.97 14.40
CA ILE A 47 7.56 4.28 13.86
C ILE A 47 8.63 4.80 12.91
N ARG A 48 9.90 4.78 13.32
CA ARG A 48 11.05 5.24 12.50
C ARG A 48 11.25 4.40 11.23
N THR A 49 10.87 3.13 11.23
CA THR A 49 10.96 2.24 10.06
C THR A 49 9.79 2.38 9.09
N GLY A 50 8.86 3.32 9.34
CA GLY A 50 7.76 3.61 8.44
C GLY A 50 6.61 2.59 8.49
N LEU A 51 6.51 1.81 9.59
CA LEU A 51 5.33 0.96 9.83
C LEU A 51 4.13 1.78 10.30
N ALA A 52 4.36 2.93 10.92
CA ALA A 52 3.32 3.86 11.28
C ALA A 52 2.89 4.73 10.08
N VAL A 53 1.60 5.06 10.02
CA VAL A 53 1.01 5.87 8.95
C VAL A 53 0.53 7.19 9.54
N LEU A 54 1.01 8.29 8.98
CA LEU A 54 0.54 9.62 9.33
C LEU A 54 -0.94 9.78 8.99
N LEU A 55 -1.74 10.09 10.00
CA LEU A 55 -3.15 10.39 9.85
C LEU A 55 -3.32 11.80 9.32
N SER A 56 -4.39 12.03 8.58
CA SER A 56 -4.71 13.37 8.09
C SER A 56 -5.35 14.28 9.15
N HIS A 57 -5.59 13.74 10.33
CA HIS A 57 -6.10 14.47 11.49
C HIS A 57 -4.91 15.04 12.26
N ALA A 58 -5.05 16.28 12.72
CA ALA A 58 -4.16 16.96 13.64
C ALA A 58 -4.97 18.01 14.39
N ASP A 59 -4.61 18.29 15.63
CA ASP A 59 -5.14 19.42 16.39
C ASP A 59 -4.10 20.55 16.49
N SER A 60 -4.31 21.50 17.38
CA SER A 60 -3.41 22.64 17.58
C SER A 60 -2.03 22.25 18.10
N GLU A 61 -1.91 21.10 18.79
CA GLU A 61 -0.74 20.68 19.55
C GLU A 61 -0.13 19.39 19.01
N CYS A 62 -0.95 18.49 18.46
CA CYS A 62 -0.58 17.14 18.07
C CYS A 62 -0.89 16.80 16.61
N GLY A 63 0.05 16.06 16.00
CA GLY A 63 -0.18 15.21 14.85
C GLY A 63 -0.41 13.77 15.31
N TYR A 64 -0.97 12.92 14.44
CA TYR A 64 -1.34 11.57 14.82
C TYR A 64 -0.77 10.52 13.86
N LEU A 65 -0.19 9.46 14.41
CA LEU A 65 0.30 8.30 13.66
C LEU A 65 -0.55 7.07 14.01
N GLY A 66 -1.07 6.37 13.01
CA GLY A 66 -1.71 5.07 13.20
C GLY A 66 -0.71 3.93 13.06
N LEU A 67 -0.73 2.99 14.01
CA LEU A 67 0.12 1.81 14.00
C LEU A 67 -0.75 0.57 14.24
N TYR A 68 -0.59 -0.46 13.43
CA TYR A 68 -1.21 -1.76 13.69
C TYR A 68 -0.36 -2.56 14.69
N VAL A 69 -1.01 -3.31 15.57
CA VAL A 69 -0.36 -4.17 16.57
C VAL A 69 -0.86 -5.60 16.31
N PRO A 70 -0.09 -6.45 15.62
CA PRO A 70 -0.53 -7.77 15.20
C PRO A 70 -0.94 -8.67 16.36
N GLU A 71 -0.22 -8.60 17.49
CA GLU A 71 -0.50 -9.39 18.69
C GLU A 71 -1.86 -9.09 19.32
N ARG A 72 -2.40 -7.89 19.06
CA ARG A 72 -3.71 -7.44 19.53
C ARG A 72 -4.80 -7.53 18.47
N ASP A 73 -4.42 -7.78 17.22
CA ASP A 73 -5.27 -7.57 16.06
C ASP A 73 -5.93 -6.17 16.03
N ALA A 74 -5.21 -5.12 16.46
CA ALA A 74 -5.79 -3.80 16.71
C ALA A 74 -4.92 -2.65 16.18
N ILE A 75 -5.55 -1.51 15.90
CA ILE A 75 -4.86 -0.26 15.58
C ILE A 75 -4.76 0.60 16.84
N ILE A 76 -3.57 1.15 17.08
CA ILE A 76 -3.32 2.17 18.09
C ILE A 76 -2.98 3.49 17.39
N VAL A 77 -3.21 4.60 18.08
CA VAL A 77 -2.89 5.94 17.59
C VAL A 77 -1.86 6.58 18.52
N CYS A 78 -0.74 7.01 17.96
CA CYS A 78 0.31 7.73 18.67
C CYS A 78 0.09 9.23 18.46
N ALA A 79 -0.12 9.97 19.55
CA ALA A 79 -0.20 11.43 19.52
C ALA A 79 1.22 12.01 19.57
N VAL A 80 1.64 12.68 18.50
CA VAL A 80 2.96 13.28 18.34
C VAL A 80 2.85 14.78 18.53
N THR A 81 3.54 15.34 19.51
CA THR A 81 3.60 16.78 19.74
C THR A 81 4.87 17.39 19.13
N LEU A 82 4.77 18.68 18.76
CA LEU A 82 5.90 19.57 18.41
C LEU A 82 6.08 20.76 19.38
N ASP A 83 5.32 20.84 20.47
CA ASP A 83 5.51 21.85 21.54
C ASP A 83 6.81 21.64 22.35
N GLU A 84 7.74 22.58 22.18
CA GLU A 84 9.05 22.64 22.82
C GLU A 84 9.02 22.57 24.34
N ARG A 85 7.93 23.00 24.96
CA ARG A 85 7.76 23.04 26.41
C ARG A 85 7.50 21.66 27.01
N GLY A 86 7.11 20.69 26.18
CA GLY A 86 6.92 19.29 26.58
C GLY A 86 8.17 18.42 26.43
N TYR A 87 9.29 18.95 25.91
CA TYR A 87 10.50 18.17 25.61
C TYR A 87 11.60 18.33 26.65
N GLU A 88 12.32 17.22 26.85
CA GLU A 88 13.76 17.29 27.07
C GLU A 88 14.40 17.21 25.67
N ASP A 89 15.19 18.22 25.27
CA ASP A 89 16.02 18.25 24.05
C ASP A 89 15.42 18.75 22.71
N GLY A 90 14.19 19.26 22.65
CA GLY A 90 13.65 19.87 21.41
C GLY A 90 13.29 18.88 20.28
N VAL A 91 13.25 17.58 20.60
CA VAL A 91 12.96 16.49 19.67
C VAL A 91 11.46 16.15 19.73
N PRO A 92 10.77 15.90 18.60
CA PRO A 92 9.37 15.46 18.57
C PRO A 92 9.13 14.24 19.46
N VAL A 93 8.03 14.27 20.22
CA VAL A 93 7.71 13.21 21.18
C VAL A 93 6.32 12.65 20.95
N ILE A 94 6.20 11.32 21.05
CA ILE A 94 4.93 10.63 21.24
C ILE A 94 4.49 10.89 22.68
N ALA A 95 3.58 11.84 22.86
CA ALA A 95 3.07 12.22 24.18
C ALA A 95 2.16 11.13 24.76
N GLU A 96 1.35 10.49 23.92
CA GLU A 96 0.34 9.54 24.35
C GLU A 96 0.11 8.43 23.32
N LEU A 97 -0.25 7.25 23.82
CA LEU A 97 -0.78 6.13 23.04
C LEU A 97 -2.27 5.98 23.33
N LEU A 98 -3.06 5.97 22.27
CA LEU A 98 -4.52 5.87 22.32
C LEU A 98 -4.97 4.58 21.63
N GLU A 99 -6.02 3.96 22.16
CA GLU A 99 -6.77 2.98 21.37
C GLU A 99 -7.53 3.68 20.25
N LEU A 100 -7.78 2.99 19.13
CA LEU A 100 -8.49 3.58 18.00
C LEU A 100 -9.86 4.16 18.43
N ASP A 101 -10.63 3.42 19.22
CA ASP A 101 -11.96 3.86 19.69
C ASP A 101 -11.88 5.08 20.62
N GLU A 102 -10.78 5.23 21.36
CA GLU A 102 -10.54 6.44 22.16
C GLU A 102 -10.25 7.64 21.26
N PHE A 103 -9.37 7.46 20.27
CA PHE A 103 -9.05 8.50 19.31
C PHE A 103 -10.28 8.95 18.51
N GLU A 104 -11.09 8.01 18.01
CA GLU A 104 -12.26 8.33 17.18
C GLU A 104 -13.35 9.08 17.95
N ARG A 105 -13.50 8.81 19.25
CA ARG A 105 -14.38 9.59 20.14
C ARG A 105 -13.92 11.04 20.30
N LYS A 106 -12.62 11.31 20.24
CA LYS A 106 -12.02 12.66 20.42
C LYS A 106 -11.89 13.43 19.10
N GLY A 107 -11.51 12.77 18.02
CA GLY A 107 -11.03 13.40 16.77
C GLY A 107 -11.85 13.10 15.50
N GLY A 108 -12.87 12.25 15.59
CA GLY A 108 -13.67 11.79 14.45
C GLY A 108 -13.15 10.47 13.84
N ALA A 109 -14.01 9.80 13.08
CA ALA A 109 -13.74 8.46 12.55
C ALA A 109 -12.58 8.44 11.54
N VAL A 110 -11.70 7.44 11.66
CA VAL A 110 -10.66 7.12 10.69
C VAL A 110 -11.28 6.36 9.53
N GLU A 111 -11.18 6.96 8.34
CA GLU A 111 -11.64 6.37 7.07
C GLU A 111 -11.11 4.94 6.89
N ILE A 112 -11.94 4.04 6.35
CA ILE A 112 -11.61 2.62 6.16
C ILE A 112 -10.32 2.48 5.33
N GLU A 113 -10.15 3.29 4.29
CA GLU A 113 -8.95 3.31 3.44
C GLU A 113 -7.67 3.61 4.23
N VAL A 114 -7.76 4.46 5.26
CA VAL A 114 -6.65 4.79 6.14
C VAL A 114 -6.36 3.63 7.08
N ARG A 115 -7.39 3.02 7.68
CA ARG A 115 -7.23 1.80 8.50
C ARG A 115 -6.55 0.67 7.72
N ARG A 116 -7.02 0.39 6.50
CA ARG A 116 -6.41 -0.59 5.58
C ARG A 116 -4.94 -0.29 5.29
N ARG A 117 -4.60 1.00 5.11
CA ARG A 117 -3.22 1.42 4.87
C ARG A 117 -2.33 1.18 6.10
N ILE A 118 -2.82 1.46 7.30
CA ILE A 118 -2.10 1.21 8.56
C ILE A 118 -1.79 -0.28 8.69
N VAL A 119 -2.80 -1.13 8.56
CA VAL A 119 -2.65 -2.59 8.71
C VAL A 119 -1.76 -3.18 7.61
N GLY A 120 -1.94 -2.74 6.37
CA GLY A 120 -1.16 -3.19 5.22
C GLY A 120 0.31 -2.78 5.23
N ARG A 121 0.79 -2.03 6.24
CA ARG A 121 2.22 -1.81 6.46
C ARG A 121 2.92 -2.99 7.12
N GLN A 122 2.17 -3.84 7.81
CA GLN A 122 2.73 -4.92 8.62
C GLN A 122 2.24 -6.30 8.19
N LEU A 123 0.99 -6.39 7.73
CA LEU A 123 0.45 -7.63 7.22
C LEU A 123 0.84 -7.86 5.77
N ASN A 124 1.10 -9.12 5.43
CA ASN A 124 1.17 -9.50 4.03
C ASN A 124 -0.22 -9.37 3.37
N PRO A 125 -0.30 -9.37 2.03
CA PRO A 125 -1.54 -9.11 1.34
C PRO A 125 -2.66 -10.12 1.61
N VAL A 126 -2.34 -11.37 1.94
CA VAL A 126 -3.35 -12.39 2.33
C VAL A 126 -3.86 -12.11 3.73
N GLU A 127 -2.96 -11.90 4.69
CA GLU A 127 -3.31 -11.56 6.07
C GLU A 127 -4.15 -10.28 6.16
N LEU A 128 -3.85 -9.28 5.34
CA LEU A 128 -4.64 -8.05 5.25
C LEU A 128 -6.08 -8.32 4.81
N ARG A 129 -6.31 -9.28 3.90
CA ARG A 129 -7.65 -9.63 3.42
C ARG A 129 -8.44 -10.36 4.49
N ASP A 130 -7.78 -11.26 5.23
CA ASP A 130 -8.40 -11.91 6.37
C ASP A 130 -8.73 -10.92 7.49
N TRP A 131 -7.84 -9.95 7.73
CA TRP A 131 -8.12 -8.82 8.62
C TRP A 131 -9.35 -8.03 8.17
N GLU A 132 -9.44 -7.67 6.89
CA GLU A 132 -10.57 -6.91 6.34
C GLU A 132 -11.89 -7.67 6.49
N LYS A 133 -11.91 -8.98 6.26
CA LYS A 133 -13.10 -9.82 6.48
C LYS A 133 -13.55 -9.79 7.94
N ARG A 134 -12.61 -9.90 8.89
CA ARG A 134 -12.91 -9.88 10.33
C ARG A 134 -13.42 -8.51 10.82
N HIS A 135 -12.84 -7.41 10.32
CA HIS A 135 -13.04 -6.07 10.90
C HIS A 135 -13.97 -5.15 10.11
N LEU A 136 -14.15 -5.37 8.80
CA LEU A 136 -14.96 -4.51 7.95
C LEU A 136 -16.31 -5.14 7.57
N GLY A 137 -16.46 -6.44 7.77
CA GLY A 137 -17.71 -7.17 7.50
C GLY A 137 -18.28 -6.90 6.11
N GLU A 138 -19.55 -6.48 6.04
CA GLU A 138 -20.26 -6.18 4.78
C GLU A 138 -19.73 -4.93 4.06
N SER A 139 -18.98 -4.06 4.74
CA SER A 139 -18.33 -2.88 4.13
C SER A 139 -17.07 -3.26 3.34
N TYR A 140 -16.65 -4.52 3.39
CA TYR A 140 -15.58 -5.05 2.55
C TYR A 140 -16.00 -5.07 1.08
N SER A 141 -15.66 -4.01 0.35
CA SER A 141 -15.87 -3.96 -1.10
C SER A 141 -14.85 -4.83 -1.83
N TRP A 142 -15.30 -5.44 -2.95
CA TRP A 142 -14.44 -6.27 -3.79
C TRP A 142 -13.17 -5.50 -4.19
N PRO A 143 -11.96 -6.06 -4.01
CA PRO A 143 -10.73 -5.40 -4.41
C PRO A 143 -10.79 -5.09 -5.90
N ARG A 144 -10.55 -3.82 -6.27
CA ARG A 144 -10.55 -3.36 -7.66
C ARG A 144 -9.10 -3.14 -8.11
N PRO A 145 -8.34 -4.21 -8.38
CA PRO A 145 -6.92 -4.11 -8.65
C PRO A 145 -6.64 -3.27 -9.88
N ARG A 146 -5.58 -2.48 -9.77
CA ARG A 146 -5.00 -1.66 -10.83
C ARG A 146 -3.52 -1.97 -10.91
N VAL A 147 -3.02 -2.21 -12.11
CA VAL A 147 -1.60 -2.43 -12.36
C VAL A 147 -0.98 -1.12 -12.81
N PHE A 148 0.08 -0.70 -12.15
CA PHE A 148 0.92 0.42 -12.53
C PHE A 148 2.19 -0.13 -13.19
N ILE A 149 2.42 0.31 -14.41
CA ILE A 149 3.55 -0.06 -15.25
C ILE A 149 4.43 1.17 -15.35
N TYR A 150 5.61 1.08 -14.75
CA TYR A 150 6.65 2.10 -14.87
C TYR A 150 7.61 1.66 -15.96
N PHE A 151 7.85 2.50 -16.94
CA PHE A 151 8.66 2.17 -18.10
C PHE A 151 9.46 3.37 -18.59
N GLU A 152 10.59 3.11 -19.24
CA GLU A 152 11.42 4.15 -19.84
C GLU A 152 10.97 4.46 -21.26
N ARG A 153 10.79 5.74 -21.59
CA ARG A 153 10.59 6.20 -22.96
C ARG A 153 11.30 7.52 -23.17
N ASP A 154 12.17 7.56 -24.18
CA ASP A 154 12.94 8.76 -24.54
C ASP A 154 13.80 9.29 -23.36
N GLY A 155 14.39 8.38 -22.57
CA GLY A 155 15.21 8.72 -21.41
C GLY A 155 14.42 9.20 -20.19
N ARG A 156 13.08 9.08 -20.20
CA ARG A 156 12.20 9.48 -19.08
C ARG A 156 11.38 8.30 -18.57
N VAL A 157 11.15 8.28 -17.25
CA VAL A 157 10.24 7.31 -16.63
C VAL A 157 8.81 7.77 -16.82
N ARG A 158 7.99 6.91 -17.44
CA ARG A 158 6.55 7.11 -17.62
C ARG A 158 5.78 6.07 -16.84
N THR A 159 4.53 6.41 -16.49
CA THR A 159 3.62 5.50 -15.81
C THR A 159 2.37 5.27 -16.65
N HIS A 160 2.05 4.01 -16.90
CA HIS A 160 0.76 3.59 -17.42
C HIS A 160 -0.01 2.83 -16.35
N PHE A 161 -1.32 3.02 -16.24
CA PHE A 161 -2.16 2.19 -15.38
C PHE A 161 -3.16 1.38 -16.19
N ALA A 162 -3.30 0.12 -15.82
CA ALA A 162 -4.28 -0.80 -16.39
C ALA A 162 -5.25 -1.27 -15.31
N ARG A 163 -6.54 -1.32 -15.65
CA ARG A 163 -7.63 -1.73 -14.76
C ARG A 163 -8.14 -3.10 -15.16
N ARG A 164 -8.86 -3.75 -14.24
CA ARG A 164 -9.57 -5.02 -14.48
C ARG A 164 -8.64 -6.15 -14.95
N PRO A 165 -7.56 -6.46 -14.20
CA PRO A 165 -6.83 -7.68 -14.46
C PRO A 165 -7.74 -8.91 -14.29
N PRO A 166 -7.49 -10.00 -15.03
CA PRO A 166 -8.35 -11.17 -15.08
C PRO A 166 -8.11 -12.09 -13.87
N ILE A 167 -8.38 -11.58 -12.67
CA ILE A 167 -8.12 -12.27 -11.41
C ILE A 167 -9.42 -12.35 -10.60
N CYS A 168 -9.72 -13.55 -10.08
CA CYS A 168 -10.87 -13.75 -9.20
C CYS A 168 -10.55 -13.42 -7.74
N ARG A 169 -11.60 -13.28 -6.93
CA ARG A 169 -11.46 -13.05 -5.48
C ARG A 169 -10.67 -14.17 -4.80
N ASP A 170 -11.03 -15.42 -5.09
CA ASP A 170 -10.41 -16.58 -4.46
C ASP A 170 -8.90 -16.59 -4.67
N TRP A 171 -8.42 -16.16 -5.84
CA TRP A 171 -6.99 -16.03 -6.08
C TRP A 171 -6.33 -15.00 -5.16
N ILE A 172 -6.94 -13.81 -5.05
CA ILE A 172 -6.43 -12.72 -4.21
C ILE A 172 -6.39 -13.17 -2.75
N ASP A 173 -7.46 -13.80 -2.28
CA ASP A 173 -7.60 -14.28 -0.92
C ASP A 173 -6.65 -15.46 -0.62
N THR A 174 -6.29 -16.28 -1.61
CA THR A 174 -5.43 -17.48 -1.40
C THR A 174 -3.94 -17.18 -1.59
N TYR A 175 -3.60 -16.40 -2.61
CA TYR A 175 -2.22 -16.24 -3.08
C TYR A 175 -1.72 -14.81 -2.97
N GLY A 176 -2.58 -13.84 -2.63
CA GLY A 176 -2.21 -12.43 -2.61
C GLY A 176 -2.19 -11.80 -4.01
N LEU A 177 -2.44 -10.49 -4.03
CA LEU A 177 -2.53 -9.72 -5.27
C LEU A 177 -1.16 -9.51 -5.94
N GLU A 178 -0.07 -9.54 -5.19
CA GLU A 178 1.31 -9.50 -5.66
C GLU A 178 1.66 -10.68 -6.56
N ASN A 179 1.01 -11.83 -6.35
CA ASN A 179 1.20 -13.06 -7.14
C ASN A 179 0.27 -13.15 -8.35
N MET A 180 -0.35 -12.02 -8.72
CA MET A 180 -1.25 -11.85 -9.85
C MET A 180 -0.78 -12.53 -11.15
N LEU A 181 0.53 -12.47 -11.43
CA LEU A 181 1.09 -12.98 -12.68
C LEU A 181 1.16 -14.52 -12.72
N GLY A 182 0.94 -15.20 -11.60
CA GLY A 182 0.74 -16.65 -11.56
C GLY A 182 -0.66 -17.09 -12.03
N HIS A 183 -1.62 -16.17 -12.12
CA HIS A 183 -3.01 -16.50 -12.47
C HIS A 183 -3.14 -16.85 -13.97
N PRO A 184 -3.92 -17.89 -14.35
CA PRO A 184 -4.19 -18.22 -15.74
C PRO A 184 -4.74 -17.01 -16.52
N GLY A 185 -4.09 -16.64 -17.63
CA GLY A 185 -4.50 -15.51 -18.46
C GLY A 185 -4.02 -14.12 -17.99
N ALA A 186 -3.39 -13.99 -16.81
CA ALA A 186 -2.84 -12.70 -16.37
C ALA A 186 -1.71 -12.22 -17.29
N TRP A 187 -0.84 -13.13 -17.74
CA TRP A 187 0.23 -12.81 -18.68
C TRP A 187 -0.28 -12.39 -20.06
N ASP A 188 -1.33 -13.04 -20.58
CA ASP A 188 -1.90 -12.69 -21.88
C ASP A 188 -2.60 -11.33 -21.84
N TRP A 189 -3.35 -11.07 -20.76
CA TRP A 189 -3.91 -9.76 -20.50
C TRP A 189 -2.82 -8.69 -20.38
N PHE A 190 -1.75 -8.96 -19.62
CA PHE A 190 -0.64 -8.02 -19.44
C PHE A 190 0.06 -7.72 -20.77
N ARG A 191 0.27 -8.74 -21.61
CA ARG A 191 0.82 -8.57 -22.96
C ARG A 191 -0.09 -7.72 -23.85
N GLY A 192 -1.41 -7.92 -23.76
CA GLY A 192 -2.40 -7.08 -24.43
C GLY A 192 -2.36 -5.62 -23.98
N VAL A 193 -2.22 -5.39 -22.67
CA VAL A 193 -2.04 -4.04 -22.10
C VAL A 193 -0.80 -3.35 -22.67
N LEU A 194 0.35 -4.03 -22.66
CA LEU A 194 1.60 -3.49 -23.20
C LEU A 194 1.48 -3.19 -24.71
N GLY A 195 0.89 -4.11 -25.48
CA GLY A 195 0.67 -3.94 -26.92
C GLY A 195 -0.22 -2.74 -27.23
N ASN A 196 -1.37 -2.63 -26.54
CA ASN A 196 -2.31 -1.52 -26.73
C ASN A 196 -1.72 -0.17 -26.34
N ALA A 197 -0.89 -0.13 -25.29
CA ALA A 197 -0.20 1.07 -24.84
C ALA A 197 1.10 1.37 -25.61
N GLN A 198 1.47 0.52 -26.58
CA GLN A 198 2.73 0.59 -27.33
C GLN A 198 3.97 0.66 -26.43
N ILE A 199 3.96 -0.09 -25.33
CA ILE A 199 5.07 -0.18 -24.38
C ILE A 199 5.88 -1.42 -24.73
N THR A 200 7.16 -1.23 -25.02
CA THR A 200 8.07 -2.37 -25.23
C THR A 200 8.32 -3.06 -23.89
N PRO A 201 8.22 -4.39 -23.78
CA PRO A 201 8.46 -5.08 -22.52
C PRO A 201 9.83 -4.79 -21.90
N GLU A 202 10.84 -4.59 -22.74
CA GLU A 202 12.22 -4.28 -22.35
C GLU A 202 12.36 -2.87 -21.77
N SER A 203 11.38 -1.98 -21.98
CA SER A 203 11.36 -0.67 -21.33
C SER A 203 10.77 -0.70 -19.92
N VAL A 204 10.13 -1.80 -19.50
CA VAL A 204 9.43 -1.87 -18.21
C VAL A 204 10.42 -1.97 -17.05
N ILE A 205 10.44 -0.94 -16.22
CA ILE A 205 11.34 -0.75 -15.07
C ILE A 205 10.75 -1.41 -13.81
N SER A 206 9.44 -1.30 -13.62
CA SER A 206 8.77 -1.81 -12.42
C SER A 206 7.30 -2.07 -12.68
N LEU A 207 6.79 -3.13 -12.05
CA LEU A 207 5.36 -3.46 -12.02
C LEU A 207 4.86 -3.39 -10.58
N ARG A 208 3.81 -2.59 -10.38
CA ARG A 208 3.13 -2.48 -9.09
C ARG A 208 1.65 -2.78 -9.29
N VAL A 209 1.00 -3.28 -8.25
CA VAL A 209 -0.45 -3.50 -8.24
C VAL A 209 -1.04 -2.81 -7.03
N ALA A 210 -2.25 -2.27 -7.15
CA ALA A 210 -2.93 -1.67 -6.02
C ALA A 210 -4.44 -1.90 -6.04
N ASP A 211 -5.02 -2.10 -4.86
CA ASP A 211 -6.46 -2.13 -4.59
C ASP A 211 -6.83 -1.31 -3.34
N GLY A 212 -6.03 -0.28 -3.09
CA GLY A 212 -6.06 0.59 -1.90
C GLY A 212 -4.64 0.77 -1.32
N VAL A 213 -3.82 -0.27 -1.40
CA VAL A 213 -2.40 -0.26 -1.03
C VAL A 213 -1.56 -0.66 -2.26
N LYS A 214 -0.49 0.08 -2.55
CA LYS A 214 0.38 -0.18 -3.72
C LYS A 214 1.48 -1.17 -3.33
N MET A 215 1.53 -2.30 -4.02
CA MET A 215 2.43 -3.43 -3.79
C MET A 215 3.30 -3.70 -5.01
N ARG A 216 4.45 -4.36 -4.83
CA ARG A 216 5.25 -4.85 -5.97
C ARG A 216 4.62 -6.13 -6.52
N LEU A 217 4.55 -6.26 -7.84
CA LEU A 217 4.20 -7.53 -8.46
C LEU A 217 5.39 -8.48 -8.46
N ASP A 218 5.15 -9.74 -8.10
CA ASP A 218 6.12 -10.80 -8.28
C ASP A 218 6.06 -11.31 -9.72
N ILE A 219 7.08 -10.93 -10.49
CA ILE A 219 7.25 -11.33 -11.89
C ILE A 219 7.65 -12.80 -12.01
N ALA A 220 8.16 -13.40 -10.93
CA ALA A 220 8.50 -14.81 -10.84
C ALA A 220 7.40 -15.65 -10.17
N ALA A 221 6.20 -15.07 -9.96
CA ALA A 221 5.07 -15.79 -9.38
C ALA A 221 4.84 -17.11 -10.15
N ALA A 222 4.87 -18.21 -9.42
CA ALA A 222 4.69 -19.53 -10.01
C ALA A 222 3.27 -19.66 -10.59
N PRO A 223 3.11 -20.18 -11.82
CA PRO A 223 1.79 -20.45 -12.37
C PRO A 223 1.03 -21.42 -11.45
N LYS A 224 -0.23 -21.09 -11.10
CA LYS A 224 -1.11 -22.00 -10.35
C LYS A 224 -2.43 -22.18 -11.10
N PRO A 225 -3.07 -23.36 -10.99
CA PRO A 225 -4.40 -23.55 -11.54
C PRO A 225 -5.43 -22.70 -10.78
N CYS A 226 -6.46 -22.23 -11.47
CA CYS A 226 -7.59 -21.53 -10.87
C CYS A 226 -8.92 -22.08 -11.43
N PRO A 227 -9.30 -23.32 -11.07
CA PRO A 227 -10.32 -24.08 -11.79
C PRO A 227 -11.74 -23.50 -11.69
N ALA A 228 -12.06 -22.76 -10.62
CA ALA A 228 -13.36 -22.10 -10.45
C ALA A 228 -13.44 -20.72 -11.15
N CYS A 229 -12.35 -20.26 -11.77
CA CYS A 229 -12.27 -18.91 -12.30
C CYS A 229 -12.69 -18.84 -13.77
N LYS A 230 -13.68 -17.98 -14.08
CA LYS A 230 -14.10 -17.70 -15.47
C LYS A 230 -12.95 -17.24 -16.38
N TYR A 231 -11.92 -16.62 -15.81
CA TYR A 231 -10.74 -16.17 -16.54
C TYR A 231 -9.75 -17.31 -16.84
N ALA A 232 -9.80 -18.43 -16.12
CA ALA A 232 -8.97 -19.60 -16.38
C ALA A 232 -9.49 -20.45 -17.55
N HIS A 233 -10.75 -20.28 -17.94
CA HIS A 233 -11.40 -21.02 -19.02
C HIS A 233 -11.58 -20.19 -20.30
N GLY A 234 -10.92 -19.03 -20.42
CA GLY A 234 -11.00 -18.18 -21.61
C GLY A 234 -12.37 -17.56 -21.88
N GLN A 235 -13.30 -17.58 -20.92
CA GLN A 235 -14.69 -17.15 -21.11
C GLN A 235 -14.92 -15.64 -20.97
N VAL A 236 -13.93 -14.80 -21.25
CA VAL A 236 -14.09 -13.35 -21.15
C VAL A 236 -13.77 -12.69 -22.46
N SER A 237 -14.84 -12.28 -23.16
CA SER A 237 -14.75 -11.32 -24.27
C SER A 237 -14.07 -10.04 -23.76
N PRO A 238 -13.13 -9.46 -24.53
CA PRO A 238 -12.45 -8.23 -24.13
C PRO A 238 -13.50 -7.12 -23.96
N ILE A 239 -13.70 -6.67 -22.73
CA ILE A 239 -14.56 -5.51 -22.47
C ILE A 239 -13.86 -4.30 -23.06
N ALA A 240 -14.59 -3.58 -23.92
CA ALA A 240 -14.14 -2.38 -24.60
C ALA A 240 -13.42 -1.40 -23.65
N ALA A 241 -12.36 -0.81 -24.20
CA ALA A 241 -11.45 0.11 -23.55
C ALA A 241 -12.19 1.37 -23.08
N ASP A 242 -12.34 1.54 -21.76
CA ASP A 242 -12.75 2.82 -21.18
C ASP A 242 -11.69 3.34 -20.22
N ASN A 243 -11.11 4.47 -20.63
CA ASN A 243 -10.24 5.40 -19.93
C ASN A 243 -8.80 4.94 -19.63
N MET A 244 -7.97 5.01 -20.68
CA MET A 244 -6.50 5.12 -20.57
C MET A 244 -6.12 6.59 -20.32
N SER A 245 -5.41 6.87 -19.22
CA SER A 245 -4.64 8.12 -19.14
C SER A 245 -3.18 7.80 -18.86
N ILE A 246 -2.30 8.37 -19.68
CA ILE A 246 -0.86 8.37 -19.44
C ILE A 246 -0.61 9.61 -18.59
N THR A 247 -0.08 9.41 -17.38
CA THR A 247 0.32 10.52 -16.51
C THR A 247 1.83 10.47 -16.37
N ASP A 248 2.50 11.56 -16.77
CA ASP A 248 3.91 11.75 -16.51
C ASP A 248 4.07 12.08 -15.02
N VAL A 249 4.80 11.24 -14.28
CA VAL A 249 5.12 11.48 -12.88
C VAL A 249 6.62 11.31 -12.72
N ASP A 250 7.32 12.41 -12.44
CA ASP A 250 8.70 12.38 -11.98
C ASP A 250 8.73 11.86 -10.54
N LEU A 251 9.25 10.65 -10.34
CA LEU A 251 9.58 10.12 -9.03
C LEU A 251 10.96 9.44 -9.06
N ALA A 252 11.71 9.73 -8.00
CA ALA A 252 13.12 9.51 -7.81
C ALA A 252 13.64 8.10 -8.14
N THR A 253 14.88 8.11 -8.62
CA THR A 253 15.78 6.98 -8.93
C THR A 253 15.91 6.00 -7.78
N ASN A 254 15.19 4.89 -7.87
CA ASN A 254 15.69 3.61 -7.37
C ASN A 254 15.88 2.71 -8.59
N SER A 255 17.15 2.59 -8.99
CA SER A 255 17.64 1.72 -10.05
C SER A 255 16.85 0.42 -10.13
N ALA A 256 16.17 0.18 -11.26
CA ALA A 256 15.61 -1.14 -11.52
C ALA A 256 16.75 -2.14 -11.65
N PRO A 257 16.69 -3.29 -10.95
CA PRO A 257 17.67 -4.32 -11.17
C PRO A 257 17.52 -4.86 -12.59
N SER A 258 18.62 -4.93 -13.33
CA SER A 258 18.75 -5.49 -14.70
C SER A 258 18.13 -6.89 -14.85
N ARG A 259 17.87 -7.59 -13.73
CA ARG A 259 17.18 -8.87 -13.63
C ARG A 259 15.69 -8.82 -13.99
N LEU A 260 15.03 -7.68 -13.81
CA LEU A 260 13.59 -7.53 -14.09
C LEU A 260 13.32 -7.56 -15.60
N LEU A 261 14.19 -6.90 -16.37
CA LEU A 261 14.16 -6.85 -17.84
C LEU A 261 14.30 -8.24 -18.47
N GLY A 262 15.34 -8.99 -18.06
CA GLY A 262 15.58 -10.33 -18.58
C GLY A 262 14.48 -11.34 -18.21
N ARG A 263 13.87 -11.21 -17.03
CA ARG A 263 12.74 -12.07 -16.62
C ARG A 263 11.46 -11.74 -17.38
N LEU A 264 11.12 -10.45 -17.55
CA LEU A 264 9.92 -10.06 -18.30
C LEU A 264 10.02 -10.50 -19.76
N ALA A 265 11.15 -10.21 -20.43
CA ALA A 265 11.38 -10.66 -21.80
C ALA A 265 11.35 -12.19 -21.88
N GLY A 266 12.05 -12.90 -20.98
CA GLY A 266 12.07 -14.36 -20.94
C GLY A 266 10.70 -15.00 -20.74
N VAL A 267 9.86 -14.47 -19.85
CA VAL A 267 8.50 -14.99 -19.59
C VAL A 267 7.57 -14.68 -20.76
N LEU A 268 7.62 -13.46 -21.30
CA LEU A 268 6.79 -13.08 -22.45
C LEU A 268 7.13 -13.87 -23.72
N LEU A 269 8.41 -14.25 -23.89
CA LEU A 269 8.90 -15.04 -25.03
C LEU A 269 8.68 -16.56 -24.85
N ARG A 270 8.74 -17.10 -23.61
CA ARG A 270 8.54 -18.54 -23.33
C ARG A 270 7.11 -19.03 -23.49
N HIS A 271 6.12 -18.14 -23.54
CA HIS A 271 4.70 -18.50 -23.69
C HIS A 271 4.15 -18.23 -25.10
N ARG A 272 5.00 -18.17 -26.13
CA ARG A 272 4.53 -18.36 -27.51
C ARG A 272 3.95 -19.78 -27.62
N PRO A 273 2.66 -19.97 -27.96
CA PRO A 273 2.22 -21.29 -28.36
C PRO A 273 3.06 -21.70 -29.57
N LYS A 274 3.69 -22.88 -29.49
CA LYS A 274 4.21 -23.53 -30.69
C LYS A 274 2.99 -23.71 -31.60
N ARG A 275 2.95 -22.95 -32.70
CA ARG A 275 2.05 -23.24 -33.81
C ARG A 275 2.47 -24.53 -34.47
#